data_AF-A0A9Y6JJ95-F1
#
_entry.id   AF-A0A9Y6JJ95-F1
#
_cell.length_a   1.000
_cell.length_b   1.000
_cell.length_c   1.000
_cell.angle_alpha   90.00
_cell.angle_beta   90.00
_cell.angle_gamma   90.00
#
_symmetry.space_group_name_H-M   'P 1'
#
loop_
_entity.id
_entity.type
_entity.pdbx_description
1 polymer ?
#
loop_
_entity_poly.entity_id
_entity_poly.type
_entity_poly.pdbx_seq_one_letter_code
_entity_poly.pdbx_strand_id
1 'polypeptide(L)'
;MFKMNLILSSYSTDTDYLQKVFHKTLKKNVHFICYNKLGQKVSICDYWNDPHQRLSYLRNNIFLPLLNGERPHSDMKAWRENFLQIEKLVLIGGPDDGVITPWQSSHFGFYDSSENVVEMQKQEFYLNDAFGLKTLDQRGDLVTCVHSGVKHTTWHSNFTVFRNCMEKWLT
;
A
#
# COMPACT_ATOMS: atom_id res chain seq x y z
N MET A 1 18.82 -7.02 -12.38
CA MET A 1 17.36 -7.23 -12.43
C MET A 1 16.78 -7.02 -11.03
N PHE A 2 16.39 -5.78 -10.70
CA PHE A 2 15.68 -5.49 -9.45
C PHE A 2 14.20 -5.82 -9.64
N LYS A 3 13.79 -7.00 -9.19
CA LYS A 3 12.38 -7.43 -9.12
C LYS A 3 11.86 -7.05 -7.76
N MET A 4 11.05 -6.00 -7.70
CA MET A 4 10.49 -5.53 -6.45
C MET A 4 9.05 -6.04 -6.32
N ASN A 5 8.86 -7.09 -5.53
CA ASN A 5 7.54 -7.51 -5.06
C ASN A 5 7.15 -6.61 -3.89
N LEU A 6 6.68 -5.41 -4.19
CA LEU A 6 6.33 -4.43 -3.18
C LEU A 6 4.87 -4.65 -2.75
N ILE A 7 4.66 -5.26 -1.59
CA ILE A 7 3.36 -5.21 -0.90
C ILE A 7 3.43 -3.99 0.04
N LEU A 8 3.33 -2.78 -0.51
CA LEU A 8 3.02 -1.61 0.32
C LEU A 8 1.50 -1.59 0.53
N SER A 9 1.03 -2.39 1.47
CA SER A 9 -0.35 -2.29 1.91
C SER A 9 -0.45 -1.21 2.98
N SER A 10 -1.15 -0.13 2.66
CA SER A 10 -1.77 0.69 3.69
C SER A 10 -2.88 -0.11 4.36
N TYR A 11 -2.90 -0.10 5.69
CA TYR A 11 -3.92 -0.79 6.48
C TYR A 11 -4.94 0.22 6.97
N SER A 12 -6.21 -0.10 6.72
CA SER A 12 -7.37 0.51 7.35
C SER A 12 -8.07 -0.51 8.24
N THR A 13 -8.78 0.01 9.22
CA THR A 13 -9.42 -0.63 10.37
C THR A 13 -10.44 -1.76 10.12
N ASP A 14 -10.67 -2.19 8.88
CA ASP A 14 -11.77 -3.10 8.52
C ASP A 14 -11.31 -4.54 8.25
N THR A 15 -10.40 -5.07 9.09
CA THR A 15 -9.87 -6.45 8.94
C THR A 15 -10.13 -7.28 10.19
N ASP A 16 -10.43 -8.57 10.01
CA ASP A 16 -10.55 -9.54 11.11
C ASP A 16 -9.23 -9.70 11.89
N TYR A 17 -8.09 -9.47 11.23
CA TYR A 17 -6.77 -9.49 11.87
C TYR A 17 -6.61 -8.35 12.88
N LEU A 18 -6.96 -7.13 12.49
CA LEU A 18 -6.91 -6.00 13.40
C LEU A 18 -8.00 -6.08 14.46
N GLN A 19 -9.16 -6.70 14.22
CA GLN A 19 -10.11 -6.98 15.31
C GLN A 19 -9.52 -7.92 16.38
N LYS A 20 -8.68 -8.88 16.00
CA LYS A 20 -7.99 -9.78 16.95
C LYS A 20 -6.87 -9.08 17.72
N VAL A 21 -6.13 -8.18 17.08
CA VAL A 21 -5.03 -7.42 17.71
C VAL A 21 -5.55 -6.20 18.48
N PHE A 22 -6.64 -5.60 18.01
CA PHE A 22 -7.23 -4.36 18.48
C PHE A 22 -8.76 -4.50 18.62
N HIS A 23 -9.24 -4.61 19.86
CA HIS A 23 -10.66 -4.60 20.22
C HIS A 23 -11.47 -3.48 19.50
N LYS A 24 -12.77 -3.65 19.24
CA LYS A 24 -13.61 -2.66 18.50
C LYS A 24 -13.49 -1.19 18.95
N THR A 25 -13.22 -0.92 20.23
CA THR A 25 -13.01 0.43 20.78
C THR A 25 -11.68 1.06 20.35
N LEU A 26 -10.67 0.25 20.02
CA LEU A 26 -9.38 0.70 19.48
C LEU A 26 -9.51 1.24 18.06
N LYS A 27 -10.55 0.85 17.30
CA LYS A 27 -10.82 1.30 15.91
C LYS A 27 -10.72 2.83 15.75
N LYS A 28 -11.33 3.58 16.66
CA LYS A 28 -11.36 5.06 16.63
C LYS A 28 -10.09 5.70 17.22
N ASN A 29 -9.26 4.92 17.92
CA ASN A 29 -8.14 5.42 18.71
C ASN A 29 -6.77 5.00 18.16
N VAL A 30 -6.71 4.18 17.09
CA VAL A 30 -5.42 3.77 16.48
C VAL A 30 -4.63 5.00 16.04
N HIS A 31 -5.28 6.04 15.54
CA HIS A 31 -4.59 7.28 15.19
C HIS A 31 -3.88 7.94 16.40
N PHE A 32 -4.43 7.87 17.61
CA PHE A 32 -3.74 8.35 18.82
C PHE A 32 -2.52 7.50 19.16
N ILE A 33 -2.57 6.21 18.88
CA ILE A 33 -1.45 5.28 19.10
C ILE A 33 -0.38 5.49 18.03
N CYS A 34 -0.77 5.58 16.76
CA CYS A 34 0.14 5.57 15.64
C CYS A 34 0.71 6.95 15.30
N TYR A 35 -0.07 8.01 15.38
CA TYR A 35 0.36 9.36 14.98
C TYR A 35 0.99 10.14 16.13
N ASN A 36 1.89 9.49 16.87
CA ASN A 36 2.77 10.10 17.86
C ASN A 36 4.19 9.49 17.77
N LYS A 37 5.16 10.11 18.47
CA LYS A 37 6.59 9.73 18.40
C LYS A 37 6.89 8.29 18.83
N LEU A 38 6.12 7.72 19.77
CA LEU A 38 6.30 6.33 20.21
C LEU A 38 5.60 5.36 19.25
N GLY A 39 4.42 5.73 18.75
CA GLY A 39 3.68 4.98 17.74
C GLY A 39 4.49 4.72 16.48
N GLN A 40 5.15 5.75 15.98
CA GLN A 40 6.03 5.68 14.81
C GLN A 40 7.35 4.91 15.05
N LYS A 41 7.49 4.22 16.18
CA LYS A 41 8.53 3.18 16.39
C LYS A 41 7.99 1.77 16.17
N VAL A 42 6.69 1.63 15.91
CA VAL A 42 5.99 0.37 15.64
C VAL A 42 5.68 0.30 14.16
N SER A 43 6.16 -0.74 13.48
CA SER A 43 6.08 -0.85 12.01
C SER A 43 4.67 -0.73 11.45
N ILE A 44 3.64 -1.23 12.15
CA ILE A 44 2.23 -1.10 11.71
C ILE A 44 1.82 0.37 11.56
N CYS A 45 2.33 1.24 12.42
CA CYS A 45 2.00 2.65 12.42
C CYS A 45 2.68 3.44 11.29
N ASP A 46 3.75 2.90 10.71
CA ASP A 46 4.46 3.51 9.57
C ASP A 46 3.62 3.48 8.30
N TYR A 47 2.74 2.48 8.16
CA TYR A 47 1.82 2.34 7.02
C TYR A 47 0.33 2.42 7.40
N TRP A 48 0.03 2.84 8.64
CA TRP A 48 -1.33 3.14 9.05
C TRP A 48 -1.84 4.39 8.32
N ASN A 49 -2.84 4.22 7.46
CA ASN A 49 -3.42 5.30 6.66
C ASN A 49 -4.89 5.48 7.04
N ASP A 50 -5.18 6.50 7.85
CA ASP A 50 -6.54 6.78 8.29
C ASP A 50 -7.15 7.89 7.41
N PRO A 51 -8.16 7.60 6.56
CA PRO A 51 -8.74 8.58 5.66
C PRO A 51 -9.44 9.72 6.42
N HIS A 52 -9.84 9.51 7.67
CA HIS A 52 -10.51 10.51 8.51
C HIS A 52 -9.55 11.35 9.33
N GLN A 53 -8.28 10.94 9.44
CA GLN A 53 -7.24 11.62 10.22
C GLN A 53 -6.09 12.09 9.34
N ARG A 54 -6.43 12.58 8.13
CA ARG A 54 -5.46 12.95 7.10
C ARG A 54 -4.41 13.97 7.56
N LEU A 55 -4.81 14.98 8.34
CA LEU A 55 -3.88 15.97 8.90
C LEU A 55 -2.85 15.33 9.85
N SER A 56 -3.30 14.44 10.73
CA SER A 56 -2.43 13.72 11.68
C SER A 56 -1.52 12.74 10.95
N TYR A 57 -2.04 12.03 9.95
CA TYR A 57 -1.28 11.16 9.06
C TYR A 57 -0.16 11.94 8.36
N LEU A 58 -0.48 13.02 7.65
CA LEU A 58 0.50 13.80 6.89
C LEU A 58 1.55 14.45 7.80
N ARG A 59 1.17 14.86 9.02
CA ARG A 59 2.08 15.53 9.94
C ARG A 59 2.99 14.55 10.69
N ASN A 60 2.44 13.44 11.17
CA ASN A 60 3.12 12.61 12.17
C ASN A 60 3.59 11.26 11.64
N ASN A 61 3.03 10.74 10.54
CA ASN A 61 3.56 9.51 9.95
C ASN A 61 4.94 9.79 9.31
N ILE A 62 5.96 9.02 9.66
CA ILE A 62 7.36 9.24 9.27
C ILE A 62 7.78 8.40 8.06
N PHE A 63 6.89 7.58 7.50
CA PHE A 63 7.23 6.64 6.45
C PHE A 63 6.32 6.80 5.22
N LEU A 64 5.05 6.37 5.30
CA LEU A 64 4.18 6.28 4.11
C LEU A 64 3.95 7.61 3.36
N PRO A 65 3.69 8.76 4.03
CA PRO A 65 3.55 10.03 3.31
C PRO A 65 4.84 10.52 2.65
N LEU A 66 6.02 10.15 3.19
CA LEU A 66 7.29 10.46 2.55
C LEU A 66 7.47 9.61 1.28
N LEU A 67 7.25 8.30 1.41
CA LEU A 67 7.42 7.37 0.30
C LEU A 67 6.44 7.64 -0.86
N ASN A 68 5.20 7.99 -0.54
CA ASN A 68 4.18 8.33 -1.54
C ASN A 68 4.35 9.76 -2.11
N GLY A 69 5.33 10.53 -1.62
CA GLY A 69 5.54 11.92 -2.05
C GLY A 69 4.42 12.88 -1.66
N GLU A 70 3.64 12.54 -0.64
CA GLU A 70 2.55 13.37 -0.11
C GLU A 70 3.07 14.45 0.84
N ARG A 71 4.27 14.24 1.42
CA ARG A 71 4.99 15.23 2.20
C ARG A 71 6.37 15.50 1.59
N PRO A 72 6.70 16.77 1.28
CA PRO A 72 8.01 17.14 0.75
C PRO A 72 9.19 16.71 1.64
N HIS A 73 10.24 16.17 1.04
CA HIS A 73 11.54 15.93 1.69
C HIS A 73 12.70 16.02 0.68
N SER A 74 13.94 16.16 1.17
CA SER A 74 15.14 16.37 0.33
C SER A 74 15.40 15.24 -0.66
N ASP A 75 15.05 14.01 -0.29
CA ASP A 75 15.45 12.81 -1.03
C ASP A 75 14.42 12.37 -2.07
N MET A 76 13.28 13.08 -2.19
CA MET A 76 12.18 12.70 -3.10
C MET A 76 12.66 12.47 -4.54
N LYS A 77 13.54 13.35 -5.03
CA LYS A 77 14.10 13.23 -6.39
C LYS A 77 14.88 11.93 -6.55
N ALA A 78 15.80 11.65 -5.64
CA ALA A 78 16.60 10.43 -5.67
C ALA A 78 15.73 9.17 -5.51
N TRP A 79 14.71 9.21 -4.65
CA TRP A 79 13.78 8.10 -4.46
C TRP A 79 12.97 7.81 -5.71
N ARG A 80 12.45 8.84 -6.37
CA ARG A 80 11.76 8.71 -7.66
C ARG A 80 12.69 8.15 -8.73
N GLU A 81 13.92 8.67 -8.85
CA GLU A 81 14.91 8.18 -9.83
C GLU A 81 15.23 6.69 -9.59
N ASN A 82 15.36 6.27 -8.33
CA ASN A 82 15.59 4.87 -7.97
C ASN A 82 14.36 3.99 -8.27
N PHE A 83 13.14 4.46 -7.96
CA PHE A 83 11.92 3.71 -8.24
C PHE A 83 11.75 3.45 -9.75
N LEU A 84 12.12 4.41 -10.58
CA LEU A 84 12.05 4.27 -12.04
C LEU A 84 13.06 3.30 -12.66
N GLN A 85 14.05 2.84 -11.88
CA GLN A 85 14.97 1.77 -12.30
C GLN A 85 14.31 0.38 -12.26
N ILE A 86 13.12 0.25 -11.65
CA ILE A 86 12.36 -1.00 -11.67
C ILE A 86 12.03 -1.38 -13.11
N GLU A 87 12.41 -2.58 -13.54
CA GLU A 87 12.10 -3.10 -14.88
C GLU A 87 10.63 -3.55 -14.99
N LYS A 88 10.11 -4.22 -13.96
CA LYS A 88 8.71 -4.62 -13.86
C LYS A 88 8.23 -4.52 -12.41
N LEU A 89 7.10 -3.86 -12.21
CA LEU A 89 6.36 -3.79 -10.96
C LEU A 89 5.10 -4.66 -11.07
N VAL A 90 5.09 -5.77 -10.34
CA VAL A 90 3.99 -6.74 -10.38
C VAL A 90 3.20 -6.65 -9.08
N LEU A 91 1.94 -6.21 -9.19
CA LEU A 91 1.07 -5.96 -8.05
C LEU A 91 0.06 -7.10 -7.92
N ILE A 92 0.17 -7.88 -6.85
CA ILE A 92 -0.62 -9.09 -6.63
C ILE A 92 -1.53 -8.88 -5.42
N GLY A 93 -2.82 -9.18 -5.57
CA GLY A 93 -3.80 -9.03 -4.49
C GLY A 93 -5.18 -9.53 -4.91
N GLY A 94 -6.15 -9.47 -4.00
CA GLY A 94 -7.50 -9.90 -4.33
C GLY A 94 -8.49 -9.76 -3.17
N PRO A 95 -9.79 -9.89 -3.48
CA PRO A 95 -10.88 -9.52 -2.58
C PRO A 95 -10.97 -10.38 -1.31
N ASP A 96 -10.45 -11.61 -1.36
CA ASP A 96 -10.59 -12.59 -0.27
C ASP A 96 -9.41 -12.60 0.71
N ASP A 97 -8.45 -11.67 0.57
CA ASP A 97 -7.23 -11.57 1.39
C ASP A 97 -7.56 -11.56 2.90
N GLY A 98 -8.47 -10.67 3.32
CA GLY A 98 -9.01 -10.60 4.67
C GLY A 98 -8.11 -9.94 5.73
N VAL A 99 -6.94 -9.42 5.34
CA VAL A 99 -5.98 -8.73 6.23
C VAL A 99 -5.58 -7.36 5.71
N ILE A 100 -5.44 -7.19 4.40
CA ILE A 100 -5.21 -5.90 3.76
C ILE A 100 -6.57 -5.24 3.51
N THR A 101 -6.77 -4.03 4.04
CA THR A 101 -8.02 -3.28 3.84
C THR A 101 -7.75 -1.81 3.50
N PRO A 102 -8.31 -1.30 2.39
CA PRO A 102 -9.04 -2.05 1.37
C PRO A 102 -8.09 -3.03 0.65
N TRP A 103 -8.55 -4.18 0.17
CA TRP A 103 -7.67 -5.14 -0.51
C TRP A 103 -6.98 -4.55 -1.75
N GLN A 104 -7.60 -3.54 -2.35
CA GLN A 104 -7.08 -2.73 -3.45
C GLN A 104 -5.81 -1.95 -3.07
N SER A 105 -5.47 -1.84 -1.78
CA SER A 105 -4.22 -1.29 -1.28
C SER A 105 -3.01 -2.02 -1.87
N SER A 106 -3.13 -3.33 -2.14
CA SER A 106 -2.11 -4.11 -2.88
C SER A 106 -1.90 -3.63 -4.32
N HIS A 107 -2.84 -2.87 -4.87
CA HIS A 107 -2.83 -2.29 -6.22
C HIS A 107 -2.80 -0.75 -6.19
N PHE A 108 -2.29 -0.15 -5.11
CA PHE A 108 -2.25 1.31 -4.88
C PHE A 108 -3.62 2.00 -4.88
N GLY A 109 -4.72 1.26 -4.74
CA GLY A 109 -6.04 1.82 -4.48
C GLY A 109 -6.24 2.09 -2.98
N PHE A 110 -6.99 3.14 -2.63
CA PHE A 110 -7.22 3.49 -1.23
C PHE A 110 -8.54 4.23 -1.02
N TYR A 111 -8.99 4.34 0.23
CA TYR A 111 -10.20 5.05 0.60
C TYR A 111 -10.10 6.57 0.35
N ASP A 112 -11.20 7.17 -0.11
CA ASP A 112 -11.46 8.60 0.03
C ASP A 112 -12.00 8.93 1.44
N SER A 113 -12.31 10.22 1.66
CA SER A 113 -12.89 10.69 2.92
C SER A 113 -14.27 10.11 3.26
N SER A 114 -14.98 9.55 2.27
CA SER A 114 -16.27 8.89 2.42
C SER A 114 -16.15 7.36 2.48
N GLU A 115 -14.92 6.83 2.62
CA GLU A 115 -14.60 5.40 2.61
C GLU A 115 -14.97 4.68 1.30
N ASN A 116 -15.12 5.41 0.18
CA ASN A 116 -15.18 4.78 -1.12
C ASN A 116 -13.78 4.40 -1.58
N VAL A 117 -13.61 3.22 -2.17
CA VAL A 117 -12.32 2.82 -2.72
C VAL A 117 -12.06 3.56 -4.02
N VAL A 118 -10.97 4.33 -4.04
CA VAL A 118 -10.46 5.07 -5.19
C VAL A 118 -9.28 4.32 -5.80
N GLU A 119 -9.37 4.05 -7.09
CA GLU A 119 -8.35 3.36 -7.87
C GLU A 119 -7.05 4.17 -7.97
N MET A 120 -5.92 3.48 -8.15
CA MET A 120 -4.58 4.05 -8.27
C MET A 120 -4.53 5.27 -9.21
N GLN A 121 -5.12 5.18 -10.40
CA GLN A 121 -5.05 6.23 -11.43
C GLN A 121 -5.74 7.54 -11.02
N LYS A 122 -6.58 7.50 -9.99
CA LYS A 122 -7.32 8.65 -9.46
C LYS A 122 -6.70 9.19 -8.17
N GLN A 123 -5.66 8.55 -7.63
CA GLN A 123 -4.94 9.01 -6.46
C GLN A 123 -4.02 10.19 -6.81
N GLU A 124 -3.88 11.16 -5.90
CA GLU A 124 -3.05 12.35 -6.14
C GLU A 124 -1.58 12.01 -6.42
N PHE A 125 -0.99 11.05 -5.72
CA PHE A 125 0.40 10.63 -5.94
C PHE A 125 0.62 10.08 -7.36
N TYR A 126 -0.41 9.45 -7.96
CA TYR A 126 -0.36 8.95 -9.33
C TYR A 126 -0.53 10.11 -10.30
N LEU A 127 -1.54 10.96 -10.10
CA LEU A 127 -1.82 12.10 -10.98
C LEU A 127 -0.60 13.04 -11.10
N ASN A 128 0.06 13.30 -9.98
CA ASN A 128 1.26 14.11 -9.87
C ASN A 128 2.55 13.37 -10.22
N ASP A 129 2.49 12.07 -10.49
CA ASP A 129 3.65 11.18 -10.70
C ASP A 129 4.73 11.32 -9.61
N ALA A 130 4.29 11.44 -8.36
CA ALA A 130 5.09 11.94 -7.23
C ALA A 130 6.38 11.13 -7.00
N PHE A 131 6.31 9.81 -7.19
CA PHE A 131 7.45 8.89 -7.07
C PHE A 131 7.69 8.06 -8.34
N GLY A 132 7.08 8.41 -9.47
CA GLY A 132 7.31 7.74 -10.76
C GLY A 132 6.34 6.60 -11.10
N LEU A 133 5.29 6.38 -10.30
CA LEU A 133 4.31 5.31 -10.54
C LEU A 133 3.57 5.45 -11.88
N LYS A 134 3.14 6.67 -12.23
CA LYS A 134 2.44 6.94 -13.48
C LYS A 134 3.40 6.80 -14.66
N THR A 135 4.65 7.25 -14.52
CA THR A 135 5.68 7.01 -15.53
C THR A 135 5.91 5.51 -15.77
N LEU A 136 6.02 4.71 -14.70
CA LEU A 136 6.23 3.26 -14.78
C LEU A 136 5.03 2.55 -15.43
N ASP A 137 3.81 2.95 -15.07
CA ASP A 137 2.56 2.46 -15.66
C ASP A 137 2.47 2.78 -17.16
N GLN A 138 2.72 4.04 -17.55
CA GLN A 138 2.70 4.47 -18.95
C GLN A 138 3.78 3.81 -19.80
N ARG A 139 4.91 3.41 -19.19
CA ARG A 139 5.97 2.63 -19.84
C ARG A 139 5.55 1.18 -20.12
N GLY A 140 4.43 0.72 -19.54
CA GLY A 140 3.95 -0.66 -19.63
C GLY A 140 4.64 -1.62 -18.66
N ASP A 141 5.30 -1.09 -17.63
CA ASP A 141 6.08 -1.88 -16.67
C ASP A 141 5.34 -2.19 -15.38
N LEU A 142 4.12 -1.67 -15.23
CA LEU A 142 3.22 -2.02 -14.15
C LEU A 142 2.27 -3.13 -14.62
N VAL A 143 2.16 -4.20 -13.85
CA VAL A 143 1.23 -5.29 -14.10
C VAL A 143 0.42 -5.58 -12.85
N THR A 144 -0.90 -5.59 -12.97
CA THR A 144 -1.80 -6.03 -11.92
C THR A 144 -2.18 -7.49 -12.12
N CYS A 145 -2.15 -8.28 -11.05
CA CYS A 145 -2.67 -9.65 -11.01
C CYS A 145 -3.69 -9.73 -9.86
N VAL A 146 -4.95 -9.96 -10.22
CA VAL A 146 -6.05 -10.13 -9.26
C VAL A 146 -6.37 -11.63 -9.14
N HIS A 147 -6.47 -12.15 -7.92
CA HIS A 147 -6.92 -13.53 -7.69
C HIS A 147 -7.94 -13.59 -6.55
N SER A 148 -9.13 -14.14 -6.80
CA SER A 148 -10.14 -14.39 -5.76
C SER A 148 -9.86 -15.71 -5.02
N GLY A 149 -10.47 -15.90 -3.86
CA GLY A 149 -10.39 -17.14 -3.07
C GLY A 149 -9.04 -17.37 -2.37
N VAL A 150 -8.14 -16.38 -2.33
CA VAL A 150 -6.83 -16.50 -1.68
C VAL A 150 -6.83 -15.68 -0.40
N LYS A 151 -6.59 -16.35 0.73
CA LYS A 151 -6.43 -15.69 2.04
C LYS A 151 -5.03 -15.11 2.15
N HIS A 152 -4.88 -14.05 2.94
CA HIS A 152 -3.61 -13.35 3.14
C HIS A 152 -2.42 -14.30 3.43
N THR A 153 -2.63 -15.26 4.31
CA THR A 153 -1.62 -16.23 4.74
C THR A 153 -1.26 -17.27 3.67
N THR A 154 -1.94 -17.28 2.52
CA THR A 154 -1.78 -18.30 1.47
C THR A 154 -1.27 -17.77 0.14
N TRP A 155 -1.11 -16.45 -0.02
CA TRP A 155 -0.59 -15.86 -1.26
C TRP A 155 0.74 -16.46 -1.73
N HIS A 156 1.65 -16.68 -0.79
CA HIS A 156 3.01 -17.18 -1.04
C HIS A 156 3.09 -18.70 -1.20
N SER A 157 2.04 -19.45 -0.85
CA SER A 157 1.99 -20.91 -0.90
C SER A 157 0.95 -21.45 -1.90
N ASN A 158 0.25 -20.57 -2.60
CA ASN A 158 -0.73 -20.93 -3.61
C ASN A 158 -0.05 -21.10 -4.98
N PHE A 159 0.04 -22.35 -5.46
CA PHE A 159 0.69 -22.66 -6.73
C PHE A 159 0.01 -22.01 -7.95
N THR A 160 -1.31 -21.85 -7.93
CA THR A 160 -2.06 -21.16 -8.99
C THR A 160 -1.67 -19.68 -9.05
N VAL A 161 -1.53 -19.02 -7.91
CA VAL A 161 -1.02 -17.64 -7.84
C VAL A 161 0.40 -17.56 -8.38
N PHE A 162 1.29 -18.47 -7.97
CA PHE A 162 2.66 -18.51 -8.47
C PHE A 162 2.70 -18.62 -10.00
N ARG A 163 2.01 -19.61 -10.56
CA ARG A 163 1.96 -19.86 -12.01
C ARG A 163 1.37 -18.69 -12.78
N ASN A 164 0.28 -18.10 -12.30
CA ASN A 164 -0.46 -17.07 -13.04
C ASN A 164 0.15 -15.67 -12.88
N CYS A 165 0.67 -15.34 -11.69
CA CYS A 165 1.06 -13.99 -11.34
C CYS A 165 2.58 -13.77 -11.24
N MET A 166 3.37 -14.81 -10.96
CA MET A 166 4.79 -14.64 -10.60
C MET A 166 5.76 -15.27 -11.60
N GLU A 167 5.51 -16.50 -12.03
CA GLU A 167 6.48 -17.36 -12.73
C GLU A 167 7.12 -16.67 -13.95
N LYS A 168 6.31 -16.07 -14.82
CA LYS A 168 6.79 -15.37 -16.03
C LYS A 168 7.72 -14.18 -15.74
N TRP A 169 7.72 -13.68 -14.52
CA TRP A 169 8.55 -12.55 -14.11
C TRP A 169 9.79 -12.98 -13.35
N LEU A 170 10.04 -14.27 -13.13
CA LEU A 170 11.20 -14.77 -12.38
C LEU A 170 12.42 -15.12 -13.23
N THR A 171 12.24 -15.23 -14.55
CA THR A 171 13.33 -15.31 -15.54
C THR A 171 13.96 -13.94 -15.78
#